data_AF-A0A8T9Q741-F1
#
_entry.id   AF-A0A8T9Q741-F1
#
_cell.length_a   1.000
_cell.length_b   1.000
_cell.length_c   1.000
_cell.angle_alpha   90.00
_cell.angle_beta   90.00
_cell.angle_gamma   90.00
#
_symmetry.space_group_name_H-M   'P 1'
#
loop_
_entity.id
_entity.type
_entity.pdbx_description
1 polymer ?
#
loop_
_entity_poly.entity_id
_entity_poly.type
_entity_poly.pdbx_seq_one_letter_code
_entity_poly.pdbx_strand_id
1 'polypeptide(L)'
;MRNGVAAIFAFIIPLIAARTSRRRTHMLCLLIGGLGLLSLKFIGNPDLIMLSMAMVGVAWASILSMPYAILAGSLPANKMGYFMGVFNFFIVIPQIVAATILGWATMHLFQGNTLNTIALGGVSMIVAGVFTLWVKDNDDVHPSVHVENSPGYDTPTATVPRT
;
A
#
# COMPACT_ATOMS: atom_id res chain seq x y z
N MET A 1 0.71 -26.99 -17.74
CA MET A 1 1.85 -26.10 -18.03
C MET A 1 1.55 -24.59 -17.92
N ARG A 2 0.30 -24.14 -17.75
CA ARG A 2 -0.08 -22.70 -17.71
C ARG A 2 0.10 -21.96 -16.36
N ASN A 3 0.04 -22.66 -15.23
CA ASN A 3 -0.03 -21.99 -13.91
C ASN A 3 1.35 -21.61 -13.31
N GLY A 4 2.44 -22.26 -13.73
CA GLY A 4 3.78 -22.01 -13.18
C GLY A 4 4.40 -20.69 -13.65
N VAL A 5 4.20 -20.33 -14.92
CA VAL A 5 4.67 -19.06 -15.48
C VAL A 5 3.94 -17.89 -14.83
N ALA A 6 2.62 -18.01 -14.66
CA ALA A 6 1.79 -17.05 -13.96
C ALA A 6 2.26 -16.76 -12.52
N ALA A 7 2.59 -17.80 -11.75
CA ALA A 7 3.09 -17.66 -10.39
C ALA A 7 4.43 -16.89 -10.36
N ILE A 8 5.35 -17.21 -11.26
CA ILE A 8 6.66 -16.54 -11.35
C ILE A 8 6.49 -15.06 -11.69
N PHE A 9 5.66 -14.74 -12.68
CA PHE A 9 5.36 -13.35 -13.04
C PHE A 9 4.66 -12.58 -11.91
N ALA A 10 3.77 -13.23 -11.15
CA ALA A 10 3.08 -12.62 -10.03
C ALA A 10 4.01 -12.21 -8.87
N PHE A 11 5.12 -12.93 -8.64
CA PHE A 11 6.10 -12.58 -7.61
C PHE A 11 7.16 -11.58 -8.08
N ILE A 12 7.53 -11.60 -9.36
CA ILE A 12 8.60 -10.74 -9.89
C ILE A 12 8.12 -9.30 -10.15
N ILE A 13 6.90 -9.13 -10.69
CA ILE A 13 6.35 -7.83 -11.05
C ILE A 13 6.28 -6.87 -9.85
N PRO A 14 5.80 -7.29 -8.65
CA PRO A 14 5.70 -6.39 -7.51
C PRO A 14 7.04 -5.96 -6.92
N LEU A 15 8.04 -6.84 -6.96
CA LEU A 15 9.34 -6.60 -6.33
C LEU A 15 10.19 -5.57 -7.10
N ILE A 16 10.00 -5.48 -8.41
CA ILE A 16 10.67 -4.50 -9.27
C ILE A 16 10.02 -3.11 -9.13
N ALA A 17 8.70 -3.04 -9.00
CA ALA A 17 7.98 -1.78 -8.88
C ALA A 17 8.27 -1.01 -7.56
N ALA A 18 8.68 -1.72 -6.50
CA ALA A 18 8.84 -1.16 -5.15
C ALA A 18 10.16 -0.42 -4.88
N ARG A 19 11.10 -0.30 -5.83
CA ARG A 19 12.47 0.21 -5.59
C ARG A 19 12.70 1.73 -5.80
N THR A 20 11.66 2.57 -5.76
CA THR A 20 11.79 4.03 -5.98
C THR A 20 11.38 4.84 -4.72
N SER A 21 11.65 6.16 -4.69
CA SER A 21 11.33 7.10 -3.59
C SER A 21 9.92 6.90 -2.99
N ARG A 22 9.81 6.78 -1.66
CA ARG A 22 8.58 6.42 -0.89
C ARG A 22 7.29 7.08 -1.40
N ARG A 23 7.28 8.41 -1.55
CA ARG A 23 6.10 9.18 -2.00
C ARG A 23 5.79 8.99 -3.49
N ARG A 24 6.80 9.11 -4.35
CA ARG A 24 6.63 8.97 -5.81
C ARG A 24 6.29 7.53 -6.20
N THR A 25 6.84 6.57 -5.47
CA THR A 25 6.51 5.14 -5.60
C THR A 25 5.11 4.86 -5.13
N HIS A 26 4.65 5.43 -4.01
CA HIS A 26 3.26 5.26 -3.59
C HIS A 26 2.26 5.75 -4.65
N MET A 27 2.49 6.95 -5.20
CA MET A 27 1.70 7.48 -6.32
C MET A 27 1.75 6.55 -7.54
N LEU A 28 2.95 6.14 -7.97
CA LEU A 28 3.12 5.29 -9.15
C LEU A 28 2.44 3.93 -8.95
N CYS A 29 2.55 3.35 -7.76
CA CYS A 29 1.88 2.12 -7.37
C CYS A 29 0.37 2.27 -7.42
N LEU A 30 -0.19 3.36 -6.90
CA LEU A 30 -1.64 3.64 -6.97
C LEU A 30 -2.12 3.81 -8.40
N LEU A 31 -1.36 4.50 -9.26
CA LEU A 31 -1.67 4.65 -10.68
C LEU A 31 -1.63 3.29 -11.41
N ILE A 32 -0.59 2.49 -11.17
CA ILE A 32 -0.44 1.16 -11.77
C ILE A 32 -1.58 0.24 -11.31
N GLY A 33 -1.91 0.21 -10.03
CA GLY A 33 -3.03 -0.60 -9.51
C GLY A 33 -4.39 -0.12 -9.99
N GLY A 34 -4.61 1.19 -10.09
CA GLY A 34 -5.83 1.76 -10.64
C GLY A 34 -6.00 1.45 -12.13
N LEU A 35 -4.93 1.50 -12.91
CA LEU A 35 -4.90 1.01 -14.30
C LEU A 35 -5.14 -0.50 -14.37
N GLY A 36 -4.63 -1.28 -13.42
CA GLY A 36 -4.91 -2.71 -13.28
C GLY A 36 -6.41 -3.00 -13.09
N LEU A 37 -7.09 -2.25 -12.21
CA LEU A 37 -8.54 -2.37 -12.02
C LEU A 37 -9.32 -1.91 -13.26
N LEU A 38 -8.90 -0.83 -13.92
CA LEU A 38 -9.54 -0.34 -15.15
C LEU A 38 -9.41 -1.33 -16.31
N SER A 39 -8.24 -1.97 -16.42
CA SER A 39 -7.91 -2.92 -17.48
C SER A 39 -8.85 -4.13 -17.47
N LEU A 40 -9.37 -4.53 -16.30
CA LEU A 40 -10.35 -5.61 -16.18
C LEU A 40 -11.63 -5.38 -17.01
N LYS A 41 -11.99 -4.12 -17.31
CA LYS A 41 -13.14 -3.81 -18.16
C LYS A 41 -12.89 -4.12 -19.64
N PHE A 42 -11.63 -4.08 -20.08
CA PHE A 42 -11.23 -4.26 -21.49
C PHE A 42 -10.63 -5.64 -21.77
N ILE A 43 -10.32 -6.42 -20.73
CA ILE A 43 -9.72 -7.74 -20.84
C ILE A 43 -10.78 -8.80 -21.12
N GLY A 44 -10.68 -9.45 -22.28
CA GLY A 44 -11.40 -10.69 -22.61
C GLY A 44 -10.57 -11.97 -22.45
N ASN A 45 -9.24 -11.85 -22.29
CA ASN A 45 -8.32 -12.99 -22.23
C ASN A 45 -7.91 -13.33 -20.78
N PRO A 46 -8.04 -14.59 -20.33
CA PRO A 46 -7.73 -15.00 -18.96
C PRO A 46 -6.30 -14.69 -18.50
N ASP A 47 -5.33 -14.74 -19.41
CA ASP A 47 -3.92 -14.54 -19.06
C ASP A 47 -3.60 -13.08 -18.71
N LEU A 48 -4.38 -12.11 -19.21
CA LEU A 48 -4.23 -10.69 -18.90
C LEU A 48 -4.82 -10.31 -17.52
N ILE A 49 -5.70 -11.13 -16.96
CA ILE A 49 -6.27 -10.93 -15.61
C ILE A 49 -5.16 -11.07 -14.56
N MET A 50 -4.23 -12.02 -14.77
CA MET A 50 -3.08 -12.23 -13.88
C MET A 50 -2.21 -10.98 -13.79
N LEU A 51 -1.94 -10.35 -14.93
CA LEU A 51 -1.16 -9.11 -15.00
C LEU A 51 -1.87 -7.96 -14.26
N SER A 52 -3.20 -7.86 -14.41
CA SER A 52 -4.00 -6.86 -13.72
C SER A 52 -4.00 -7.07 -12.20
N MET A 53 -4.12 -8.32 -11.73
CA MET A 53 -4.03 -8.66 -10.31
C MET A 53 -2.65 -8.38 -9.73
N ALA A 54 -1.58 -8.62 -10.49
CA ALA A 54 -0.22 -8.25 -10.08
C ALA A 54 -0.13 -6.73 -9.86
N MET A 55 -0.63 -5.92 -10.80
CA MET A 55 -0.66 -4.45 -10.68
C MET A 55 -1.46 -3.98 -9.45
N VAL A 56 -2.62 -4.58 -9.17
CA VAL A 56 -3.42 -4.27 -7.97
C VAL A 56 -2.68 -4.65 -6.68
N GLY A 57 -1.99 -5.79 -6.67
CA GLY A 57 -1.19 -6.25 -5.54
C GLY A 57 -0.07 -5.27 -5.16
N VAL A 58 0.59 -4.67 -6.15
CA VAL A 58 1.60 -3.61 -5.94
C VAL A 58 1.02 -2.43 -5.18
N ALA A 59 -0.14 -1.96 -5.61
CA ALA A 59 -0.77 -0.82 -4.99
C ALA A 59 -1.25 -1.11 -3.56
N TRP A 60 -1.83 -2.30 -3.34
CA TRP A 60 -2.28 -2.73 -2.02
C TRP A 60 -1.12 -2.82 -1.02
N ALA A 61 0.02 -3.40 -1.42
CA ALA A 61 1.22 -3.46 -0.59
C ALA A 61 1.70 -2.06 -0.17
N SER A 62 1.59 -1.08 -1.07
CA SER A 62 1.95 0.31 -0.80
C SER A 62 0.99 0.99 0.19
N ILE A 63 -0.32 0.78 0.05
CA ILE A 63 -1.35 1.33 0.96
C ILE A 63 -1.16 0.83 2.39
N LEU A 64 -0.74 -0.43 2.56
CA LEU A 64 -0.45 -0.98 3.90
C LEU A 64 0.89 -0.50 4.46
N SER A 65 1.93 -0.41 3.61
CA SER A 65 3.30 -0.13 4.07
C SER A 65 3.48 1.31 4.53
N MET A 66 2.88 2.29 3.86
CA MET A 66 3.09 3.71 4.15
C MET A 66 2.63 4.13 5.56
N PRO A 67 1.37 3.90 5.97
CA PRO A 67 0.92 4.28 7.30
C PRO A 67 1.55 3.41 8.41
N TYR A 68 1.87 2.14 8.11
CA TYR A 68 2.61 1.27 9.02
C TYR A 68 4.04 1.80 9.27
N ALA A 69 4.73 2.27 8.22
CA ALA A 69 6.07 2.83 8.34
C ALA A 69 6.10 4.15 9.15
N ILE A 70 5.12 5.03 8.94
CA ILE A 70 4.97 6.29 9.71
C ILE A 70 4.77 5.99 11.20
N LEU A 71 3.91 5.01 11.51
CA LEU A 71 3.63 4.63 12.88
C LEU A 71 4.83 3.91 13.54
N ALA A 72 5.48 2.99 12.81
CA ALA A 72 6.66 2.27 13.30
C ALA A 72 7.83 3.19 13.65
N GLY A 73 8.03 4.28 12.89
CA GLY A 73 9.08 5.26 13.14
C GLY A 73 8.86 6.11 14.40
N SER A 74 7.62 6.18 14.90
CA SER A 74 7.21 7.10 15.97
C SER A 74 7.04 6.42 17.34
N LEU A 75 7.18 5.09 17.43
CA LEU A 75 6.79 4.32 18.61
C LEU A 75 7.96 3.70 19.37
N PRO A 76 7.98 3.79 20.72
CA PRO A 76 8.99 3.13 21.54
C PRO A 76 8.87 1.60 21.46
N ALA A 77 9.98 0.91 21.22
CA ALA A 77 10.05 -0.53 20.95
C ALA A 77 9.35 -1.42 21.98
N ASN A 78 9.28 -0.98 23.25
CA ASN A 78 8.66 -1.70 24.36
C ASN A 78 7.13 -1.88 24.22
N LYS A 79 6.44 -1.13 23.35
CA LYS A 79 4.99 -1.23 23.14
C LYS A 79 4.60 -1.41 21.67
N MET A 80 5.57 -1.73 20.81
CA MET A 80 5.36 -1.82 19.36
C MET A 80 4.21 -2.77 19.02
N GLY A 81 4.14 -3.96 19.62
CA GLY A 81 3.08 -4.93 19.35
C GLY A 81 1.65 -4.43 19.64
N TYR A 82 1.44 -3.68 20.73
CA TYR A 82 0.13 -3.16 21.10
C TYR A 82 -0.35 -2.08 20.11
N PHE A 83 0.49 -1.10 19.82
CA PHE A 83 0.14 -0.02 18.89
C PHE A 83 0.01 -0.50 17.44
N MET A 84 0.79 -1.50 17.04
CA MET A 84 0.64 -2.15 15.73
C MET A 84 -0.68 -2.90 15.59
N GLY A 85 -1.14 -3.57 16.66
CA GLY A 85 -2.45 -4.22 16.68
C GLY A 85 -3.60 -3.22 16.55
N VAL A 86 -3.56 -2.12 17.32
CA VAL A 86 -4.56 -1.05 17.27
C VAL A 86 -4.64 -0.42 15.87
N PHE A 87 -3.51 -0.20 15.21
CA PHE A 87 -3.47 0.31 13.84
C PHE A 87 -4.15 -0.62 12.83
N ASN A 88 -3.96 -1.93 12.96
CA ASN A 88 -4.62 -2.91 12.09
C ASN A 88 -6.16 -2.82 12.21
N PHE A 89 -6.69 -2.63 13.43
CA PHE A 89 -8.13 -2.39 13.62
C PHE A 89 -8.63 -1.15 12.87
N PHE A 90 -7.85 -0.06 12.84
CA PHE A 90 -8.22 1.15 12.10
C PHE A 90 -8.21 0.98 10.57
N ILE A 91 -7.44 0.04 10.02
CA ILE A 91 -7.51 -0.30 8.58
C ILE A 91 -8.70 -1.23 8.32
N VAL A 92 -8.84 -2.26 9.15
CA VAL A 92 -9.77 -3.37 8.89
C VAL A 92 -11.22 -2.95 9.13
N ILE A 93 -11.51 -2.13 10.15
CA ILE A 93 -12.89 -1.72 10.45
C ILE A 93 -13.52 -0.97 9.25
N PRO A 94 -12.89 0.10 8.70
CA PRO A 94 -13.39 0.74 7.48
C PRO A 94 -13.45 -0.21 6.29
N GLN A 95 -12.51 -1.14 6.16
CA GLN A 95 -12.50 -2.12 5.07
C GLN A 95 -13.71 -3.08 5.14
N ILE A 96 -14.07 -3.56 6.33
CA ILE A 96 -15.26 -4.40 6.52
C ILE A 96 -16.53 -3.61 6.21
N VAL A 97 -16.63 -2.38 6.68
CA VAL A 97 -17.77 -1.49 6.38
C VAL A 97 -17.87 -1.23 4.87
N ALA A 98 -16.74 -0.95 4.21
CA ALA A 98 -16.73 -0.78 2.76
C ALA A 98 -17.14 -2.07 2.04
N ALA A 99 -16.63 -3.24 2.45
CA ALA A 99 -16.95 -4.52 1.82
C ALA A 99 -18.45 -4.88 1.92
N THR A 100 -19.10 -4.56 3.05
CA THR A 100 -20.53 -4.81 3.23
C THR A 100 -21.39 -3.84 2.42
N ILE A 101 -21.02 -2.55 2.37
CA ILE A 101 -21.73 -1.53 1.60
C ILE A 101 -21.53 -1.73 0.09
N LEU A 102 -20.34 -2.16 -0.35
CA LEU A 102 -20.00 -2.30 -1.76
C LEU A 102 -20.92 -3.27 -2.51
N GLY A 103 -21.32 -4.38 -1.87
CA GLY A 103 -22.28 -5.32 -2.44
C GLY A 103 -23.65 -4.68 -2.70
N TRP A 104 -24.17 -3.95 -1.70
CA TRP A 104 -25.43 -3.21 -1.83
C TRP A 104 -25.33 -2.10 -2.89
N ALA A 105 -24.23 -1.34 -2.88
CA ALA A 105 -23.92 -0.28 -3.83
C ALA A 105 -23.84 -0.81 -5.26
N THR A 106 -23.22 -1.97 -5.48
CA THR A 106 -23.15 -2.62 -6.81
C THR A 106 -24.54 -2.93 -7.37
N MET A 107 -25.43 -3.46 -6.53
CA MET A 107 -26.78 -3.86 -6.95
C MET A 107 -27.66 -2.65 -7.25
N HIS A 108 -27.59 -1.59 -6.43
CA HIS A 108 -28.48 -0.42 -6.57
C HIS A 108 -27.92 0.68 -7.49
N LEU A 109 -26.62 0.99 -7.43
CA LEU A 109 -26.00 2.04 -8.24
C LEU A 109 -25.59 1.56 -9.63
N PHE A 110 -25.16 0.30 -9.74
CA PHE A 110 -24.60 -0.24 -10.99
C PHE A 110 -25.50 -1.30 -11.66
N GLN A 111 -26.74 -1.46 -11.19
CA GLN A 111 -27.73 -2.42 -11.72
C GLN A 111 -27.18 -3.87 -11.77
N GLY A 112 -26.31 -4.23 -10.82
CA GLY A 112 -25.66 -5.55 -10.77
C GLY A 112 -24.43 -5.72 -11.66
N ASN A 113 -23.96 -4.66 -12.33
CA ASN A 113 -22.74 -4.74 -13.14
C ASN A 113 -21.47 -4.57 -12.29
N THR A 114 -20.91 -5.70 -11.85
CA THR A 114 -19.67 -5.76 -11.06
C THR A 114 -18.47 -5.14 -11.77
N LEU A 115 -18.34 -5.25 -13.10
CA LEU A 115 -17.22 -4.66 -13.84
C LEU A 115 -17.21 -3.13 -13.74
N ASN A 116 -18.37 -2.50 -13.79
CA ASN A 116 -18.47 -1.04 -13.64
C ASN A 116 -18.14 -0.59 -12.22
N THR A 117 -18.49 -1.39 -11.21
CA THR A 117 -18.13 -1.10 -9.81
C THR A 117 -16.61 -1.19 -9.60
N ILE A 118 -15.97 -2.22 -10.15
CA ILE A 118 -14.51 -2.39 -10.12
C ILE A 118 -13.82 -1.24 -10.87
N ALA A 119 -14.36 -0.84 -12.02
CA ALA A 119 -13.84 0.30 -12.76
C ALA A 119 -13.95 1.62 -11.97
N LEU A 120 -15.06 1.86 -11.25
CA LEU A 120 -15.18 2.99 -10.33
C LEU A 120 -14.08 2.94 -9.25
N GLY A 121 -13.82 1.77 -8.68
CA GLY A 121 -12.72 1.56 -7.74
C GLY A 121 -11.36 1.92 -8.34
N GLY A 122 -11.10 1.51 -9.58
CA GLY A 122 -9.88 1.86 -10.32
C GLY A 122 -9.72 3.36 -10.56
N VAL A 123 -10.79 4.06 -10.96
CA VAL A 123 -10.78 5.53 -11.10
C VAL A 123 -10.51 6.20 -9.75
N SER A 124 -11.18 5.77 -8.69
CA SER A 124 -10.97 6.29 -7.34
C SER A 124 -9.51 6.13 -6.88
N MET A 125 -8.89 5.01 -7.21
CA MET A 125 -7.48 4.74 -6.91
C MET A 125 -6.51 5.66 -7.66
N ILE A 126 -6.80 5.94 -8.94
CA ILE A 126 -6.03 6.90 -9.74
C ILE A 126 -6.17 8.30 -9.14
N VAL A 127 -7.39 8.69 -8.78
CA VAL A 127 -7.67 9.96 -8.11
C VAL A 127 -6.90 10.05 -6.80
N ALA A 128 -6.93 9.02 -5.96
CA ALA A 128 -6.15 8.95 -4.72
C ALA A 128 -4.64 9.11 -5.00
N GLY A 129 -4.11 8.46 -6.05
CA GLY A 129 -2.74 8.65 -6.51
C GLY A 129 -2.41 10.10 -6.85
N VAL A 130 -3.32 10.81 -7.53
CA VAL A 130 -3.14 12.25 -7.81
C VAL A 130 -3.22 13.08 -6.53
N PHE A 131 -4.15 12.77 -5.62
CA PHE A 131 -4.27 13.47 -4.33
C PHE A 131 -3.04 13.29 -3.43
N THR A 132 -2.31 12.18 -3.53
CA THR A 132 -1.04 12.01 -2.80
C THR A 132 0.05 13.01 -3.21
N LEU A 133 -0.09 13.69 -4.37
CA LEU A 133 0.76 14.83 -4.71
C LEU A 133 0.50 16.06 -3.82
N TRP A 134 -0.68 16.20 -3.24
CA TRP A 134 -1.00 17.28 -2.29
C TRP A 134 -0.57 16.97 -0.86
N VAL A 135 -0.29 15.71 -0.53
CA VAL A 135 0.24 15.34 0.77
C VAL A 135 1.67 15.88 0.89
N LYS A 136 1.86 16.84 1.81
CA LYS A 136 3.18 17.28 2.25
C LYS A 136 3.74 16.23 3.17
N ASP A 137 4.65 15.43 2.64
CA ASP A 137 5.49 14.53 3.42
C ASP A 137 6.78 15.29 3.77
N ASN A 138 7.06 15.46 5.06
CA ASN A 138 8.28 16.11 5.56
C ASN A 138 9.43 15.11 5.76
N ASP A 139 9.25 13.84 5.39
CA ASP A 139 10.20 12.76 5.67
C ASP A 139 11.18 12.47 4.51
N ASP A 140 11.37 13.44 3.61
CA ASP A 140 12.53 13.49 2.70
C ASP A 140 13.82 13.95 3.42
N VAL A 141 13.77 14.19 4.73
CA VAL A 141 14.97 14.22 5.55
C VAL A 141 15.37 12.76 5.79
N HIS A 142 16.30 12.25 4.98
CA HIS A 142 17.28 11.32 5.53
C HIS A 142 18.09 12.11 6.57
N PRO A 143 17.91 11.94 7.90
CA PRO A 143 19.11 11.89 8.68
C PRO A 143 19.77 10.61 8.20
N SER A 144 20.83 10.75 7.40
CA SER A 144 21.88 9.75 7.43
C SER A 144 22.16 9.51 8.91
N VAL A 145 21.63 8.41 9.44
CA VAL A 145 22.07 7.89 10.73
C VAL A 145 23.55 7.68 10.49
N HIS A 146 24.36 8.58 11.02
CA HIS A 146 25.76 8.30 11.24
C HIS A 146 25.74 7.09 12.15
N VAL A 147 25.90 5.91 11.55
CA VAL A 147 26.25 4.70 12.26
C VAL A 147 27.67 4.99 12.72
N GLU A 148 27.79 5.62 13.89
CA GLU A 148 29.03 5.59 14.66
C GLU A 148 29.27 4.10 14.92
N ASN A 149 30.26 3.53 14.23
CA ASN A 149 30.70 2.17 14.47
C ASN A 149 31.36 2.13 15.85
N SER A 150 30.56 1.99 16.91
CA SER A 150 31.07 1.76 18.26
C SER A 150 31.25 0.25 18.47
N PRO A 151 32.47 -0.27 18.61
CA PRO A 151 32.70 -1.67 18.90
C PRO A 151 32.49 -1.88 20.40
N GLY A 152 31.25 -2.13 20.84
CA GLY A 152 31.04 -2.33 22.27
C GLY A 152 29.58 -2.39 22.69
N TYR A 153 29.34 -3.26 23.64
CA TYR A 153 28.06 -3.60 24.25
C TYR A 153 27.54 -2.45 25.14
N ASP A 154 27.09 -1.33 24.57
CA ASP A 154 26.57 -0.22 25.38
C ASP A 154 25.06 -0.03 25.18
N THR A 155 24.33 -0.25 26.27
CA THR A 155 22.89 0.00 26.39
C THR A 155 22.62 1.50 26.25
N PRO A 156 21.58 1.94 25.51
CA PRO A 156 21.30 3.37 25.35
C PRO A 156 20.79 3.93 26.68
N THR A 157 21.63 4.64 27.41
CA THR A 157 21.21 5.51 28.52
C THR A 157 20.92 6.89 27.94
N ALA A 158 19.64 7.27 27.94
CA ALA A 158 19.22 8.61 27.56
C ALA A 158 19.72 9.61 28.63
N THR A 159 20.76 10.38 28.32
CA THR A 159 21.18 11.50 29.16
C THR A 159 20.38 12.75 28.78
N VAL A 160 19.44 13.12 29.65
CA VAL A 160 18.72 14.41 29.59
C VAL A 160 19.69 15.51 30.04
N PRO A 161 19.91 16.59 29.28
CA PRO A 161 20.75 17.69 29.73
C PRO A 161 20.06 18.44 30.88
N ARG A 162 20.71 18.44 32.05
CA ARG A 162 20.37 19.31 33.18
C ARG A 162 20.91 20.71 32.91
N THR A 163 20.03 21.70 32.96
CA THR A 163 20.35 23.05 33.47
C THR A 163 19.60 23.23 34.77
#